data_AF-A0A7V5DA61-F1
#
_entry.id   AF-A0A7V5DA61-F1
#
_cell.length_a   1.000
_cell.length_b   1.000
_cell.length_c   1.000
_cell.angle_alpha   90.00
_cell.angle_beta   90.00
_cell.angle_gamma   90.00
#
_symmetry.space_group_name_H-M   'P 1'
#
loop_
_entity.id
_entity.type
_entity.pdbx_description
1 polymer ?
#
loop_
_entity_poly.entity_id
_entity_poly.type
_entity_poly.pdbx_seq_one_letter_code
_entity_poly.pdbx_strand_id
1 'polypeptide(L)'
;MTDFAAFLGRLHLIFLHLPIGFLLLAGALAASSFWKKTNEHRAALDLTVGLGALAAIFAAASGWLLSRSGGYDEALLARHQWLGFATAALAVATWLARRSRWYFPALAATVGGVSVAGHFGGSLTHGEGYLFQKTENEKVATAISPNATAFAAFVQPILEKKCVSCHNPNKKKGDLLLDSPDNILKGGKHGPVLVAGSPDSSELFRRITLPGHDDEHMPPKGKSQLTPMEIDIIEAWIAAGADFSAPASTLQTSENPTLQTPVFPTVEVHPADPDDLDLLRKSHIAVTVLGENLPWLAVSVAGKKDLDAAKMDLLEKVGEQVVHLDLSHSNADDKMLAMLKNLPNLTRLNLSNTAVTSAGLKNLSGHQFVDYLNLTNTSAGDEAIETLANLPMLRSLFVWNSRISPAGLERIRAQIPGLRIDAGEPGDSSAAPLQLRPPKILFARNIFEDSVHVALDFPFKTVSLFYTLDQASPTTQSQRYKGEPLVFEHSTTLRAMAAKDGWENSPIVQASFVKRKWKAKIATLVAPPSPQYPGEGAQSLIDGKIGETHTDKNFLGYQGEHLSAVLDFGEKIDFQRLSVHYAENNGSWIFAP
;
A
#
# COMPACT_ATOMS: atom_id res chain seq x y z
N MET A 1 21.80 4.67 -4.13
CA MET A 1 21.83 5.61 -5.29
C MET A 1 21.72 7.01 -4.74
N THR A 2 22.38 8.00 -5.34
CA THR A 2 22.07 9.41 -5.04
C THR A 2 20.67 9.75 -5.53
N ASP A 3 19.95 10.66 -4.87
CA ASP A 3 18.59 11.08 -5.28
C ASP A 3 18.54 11.54 -6.74
N PHE A 4 19.62 12.18 -7.20
CA PHE A 4 19.77 12.60 -8.58
C PHE A 4 19.83 11.43 -9.57
N ALA A 5 20.55 10.36 -9.24
CA ALA A 5 20.60 9.16 -10.09
C ALA A 5 19.22 8.48 -10.17
N ALA A 6 18.46 8.48 -9.07
CA ALA A 6 17.10 7.92 -9.04
C ALA A 6 16.13 8.75 -9.88
N PHE A 7 16.25 10.08 -9.85
CA PHE A 7 15.50 10.98 -10.73
C PHE A 7 15.81 10.72 -12.21
N LEU A 8 17.10 10.64 -12.59
CA LEU A 8 17.51 10.36 -13.97
C LEU A 8 17.02 8.99 -14.46
N GLY A 9 16.97 7.98 -13.59
CA GLY A 9 16.39 6.69 -13.93
C GLY A 9 14.90 6.77 -14.29
N ARG A 10 14.10 7.57 -13.57
CA ARG A 10 12.66 7.72 -13.85
C ARG A 10 12.37 8.36 -15.21
N LEU A 11 13.33 9.10 -15.78
CA LEU A 11 13.21 9.67 -17.13
C LEU A 11 13.17 8.60 -18.23
N HIS A 12 13.50 7.35 -17.94
CA HIS A 12 13.37 6.25 -18.90
C HIS A 12 11.96 6.17 -19.52
N LEU A 13 10.93 6.38 -18.71
CA LEU A 13 9.53 6.40 -19.17
C LEU A 13 9.25 7.50 -20.21
N ILE A 14 9.96 8.63 -20.11
CA ILE A 14 9.84 9.72 -21.09
C ILE A 14 10.64 9.38 -22.34
N PHE A 15 11.89 8.93 -22.17
CA PHE A 15 12.79 8.69 -23.28
C PHE A 15 12.44 7.44 -24.09
N LEU A 16 11.76 6.43 -23.53
CA LEU A 16 11.44 5.19 -24.24
C LEU A 16 10.45 5.39 -25.40
N HIS A 17 9.57 6.39 -25.34
CA HIS A 17 8.57 6.63 -26.38
C HIS A 17 9.17 7.26 -27.64
N LEU A 18 10.26 8.03 -27.49
CA LEU A 18 10.92 8.74 -28.58
C LEU A 18 11.60 7.81 -29.61
N PRO A 19 12.46 6.83 -29.24
CA PRO A 19 13.07 5.93 -30.20
C PRO A 19 12.02 5.05 -30.90
N ILE A 20 10.97 4.63 -30.17
CA ILE A 20 9.85 3.89 -30.77
C ILE A 20 9.19 4.74 -31.86
N GLY A 21 8.79 5.97 -31.55
CA GLY A 21 8.13 6.86 -32.51
C GLY A 21 9.02 7.18 -33.72
N PHE A 22 10.26 7.61 -33.51
CA PHE A 22 11.16 8.00 -34.60
C PHE A 22 11.59 6.84 -35.48
N LEU A 23 11.88 5.66 -34.91
CA LEU A 23 12.33 4.49 -35.69
C LEU A 23 11.17 3.82 -36.43
N LEU A 24 9.96 3.76 -35.84
CA LEU A 24 8.77 3.29 -36.56
C LEU A 24 8.39 4.24 -37.69
N LEU A 25 8.47 5.56 -37.46
CA LEU A 25 8.26 6.56 -38.51
C LEU A 25 9.31 6.41 -39.63
N ALA A 26 10.58 6.20 -39.29
CA ALA A 26 11.63 5.94 -40.29
C ALA A 26 11.34 4.67 -41.10
N GLY A 27 10.85 3.61 -40.45
CA GLY A 27 10.38 2.39 -41.12
C GLY A 27 9.23 2.66 -42.10
N ALA A 28 8.24 3.45 -41.68
CA ALA A 28 7.11 3.83 -42.54
C ALA A 28 7.54 4.69 -43.74
N LEU A 29 8.44 5.65 -43.53
CA LEU A 29 9.02 6.48 -44.59
C LEU A 29 9.85 5.62 -45.58
N ALA A 30 10.60 4.64 -45.08
CA ALA A 30 11.35 3.70 -45.91
C ALA A 30 10.43 2.79 -46.74
N ALA A 31 9.36 2.26 -46.14
CA ALA A 31 8.36 1.46 -46.85
C ALA A 31 7.65 2.28 -47.94
N SER A 32 7.26 3.52 -47.63
CA SER A 32 6.65 4.46 -48.59
C SER A 32 7.57 4.78 -49.77
N SER A 33 8.86 5.05 -49.49
CA SER A 33 9.89 5.31 -50.51
C SER A 33 10.10 4.10 -51.42
N PHE A 34 10.06 2.89 -50.86
CA PHE A 34 10.14 1.64 -51.63
C PHE A 34 8.90 1.42 -52.52
N TRP A 35 7.68 1.61 -52.00
CA TRP A 35 6.44 1.43 -52.76
C TRP A 35 6.23 2.49 -53.85
N LYS A 36 6.51 3.76 -53.56
CA LYS A 36 6.34 4.85 -54.52
C LYS A 36 7.52 5.00 -55.48
N LYS A 37 8.63 4.28 -55.26
CA LYS A 37 9.89 4.41 -55.99
C LYS A 37 10.42 5.86 -56.03
N THR A 38 10.23 6.61 -54.95
CA THR A 38 10.66 8.02 -54.83
C THR A 38 11.73 8.18 -53.75
N ASN A 39 12.61 9.18 -53.92
CA ASN A 39 13.64 9.54 -52.92
C ASN A 39 13.29 10.81 -52.13
N GLU A 40 12.06 11.32 -52.25
CA GLU A 40 11.64 12.61 -51.71
C GLU A 40 11.80 12.72 -50.19
N HIS A 41 11.72 11.60 -49.47
CA HIS A 41 11.81 11.57 -48.02
C HIS A 41 13.21 11.29 -47.47
N ARG A 42 14.27 11.22 -48.31
CA ARG A 42 15.60 10.78 -47.86
C ARG A 42 16.16 11.60 -46.69
N ALA A 43 16.04 12.93 -46.75
CA ALA A 43 16.50 13.82 -45.67
C ALA A 43 15.70 13.62 -44.37
N ALA A 44 14.39 13.43 -44.47
CA ALA A 44 13.53 13.14 -43.32
C ALA A 44 13.84 11.77 -42.72
N LEU A 45 14.17 10.78 -43.55
CA LEU A 45 14.56 9.43 -43.15
C LEU A 45 15.88 9.46 -42.37
N ASP A 46 16.90 10.15 -42.88
CA ASP A 46 18.19 10.30 -42.20
C ASP A 46 18.05 11.04 -40.86
N LEU A 47 17.21 12.08 -40.82
CA LEU A 47 16.93 12.84 -39.60
C LEU A 47 16.21 11.99 -38.55
N THR A 48 15.15 11.28 -38.95
CA THR A 48 14.36 10.43 -38.04
C THR A 48 15.17 9.26 -37.49
N VAL A 49 16.00 8.61 -38.29
CA VAL A 49 16.92 7.56 -37.80
C VAL A 49 17.97 8.15 -36.85
N GLY A 50 18.52 9.33 -37.14
CA GLY A 50 19.48 10.00 -36.26
C GLY A 50 18.89 10.39 -34.90
N LEU A 51 17.69 10.98 -34.88
CA LEU A 51 16.96 11.30 -33.65
C LEU A 51 16.56 10.02 -32.89
N GLY A 52 16.14 8.97 -33.60
CA GLY A 52 15.83 7.67 -33.03
C GLY A 52 17.04 7.03 -32.36
N ALA A 53 18.22 7.08 -32.99
CA ALA A 53 19.46 6.56 -32.42
C ALA A 53 19.88 7.33 -31.16
N LEU A 54 19.82 8.66 -31.19
CA LEU A 54 20.11 9.50 -30.03
C LEU A 54 19.16 9.18 -28.86
N ALA A 55 17.86 9.12 -29.14
CA ALA A 55 16.85 8.80 -28.13
C ALA A 55 17.01 7.38 -27.57
N ALA A 56 17.42 6.41 -28.39
CA ALA A 56 17.68 5.04 -27.95
C ALA A 56 18.86 4.96 -26.97
N ILE A 57 19.91 5.77 -27.17
CA ILE A 57 21.03 5.88 -26.22
C ILE A 57 20.53 6.41 -24.85
N PHE A 58 19.75 7.49 -24.87
CA PHE A 58 19.19 8.06 -23.63
C PHE A 58 18.23 7.09 -22.94
N ALA A 59 17.40 6.39 -23.70
CA ALA A 59 16.51 5.36 -23.16
C ALA A 59 17.30 4.21 -22.52
N ALA A 60 18.34 3.68 -23.19
CA ALA A 60 19.17 2.61 -22.65
C ALA A 60 19.94 3.04 -21.39
N ALA A 61 20.51 4.25 -21.39
CA ALA A 61 21.23 4.79 -20.24
C ALA A 61 20.31 5.02 -19.04
N SER A 62 19.18 5.72 -19.23
CA SER A 62 18.21 5.94 -18.15
C SER A 62 17.56 4.63 -17.66
N GLY A 63 17.32 3.65 -18.54
CA GLY A 63 16.80 2.33 -18.18
C GLY A 63 17.78 1.54 -17.30
N TRP A 64 19.08 1.65 -17.56
CA TRP A 64 20.11 1.06 -16.70
C TRP A 64 20.24 1.74 -15.34
N LEU A 65 20.00 3.05 -15.25
CA LEU A 65 19.86 3.70 -13.94
C LEU A 65 18.58 3.23 -13.23
N LEU A 66 17.48 3.07 -13.95
CA LEU A 66 16.20 2.62 -13.39
C LEU A 66 16.25 1.18 -12.87
N SER A 67 16.98 0.29 -13.54
CA SER A 67 17.08 -1.11 -13.13
C SER A 67 17.68 -1.30 -11.74
N ARG A 68 18.46 -0.33 -11.26
CA ARG A 68 19.05 -0.32 -9.93
C ARG A 68 18.04 -0.06 -8.81
N SER A 69 16.79 0.29 -9.15
CA SER A 69 15.72 0.46 -8.17
C SER A 69 15.14 -0.86 -7.64
N GLY A 70 15.48 -2.00 -8.26
CA GLY A 70 15.06 -3.33 -7.83
C GLY A 70 13.59 -3.66 -8.14
N GLY A 71 13.14 -4.87 -7.80
CA GLY A 71 11.73 -5.27 -7.88
C GLY A 71 11.23 -5.79 -9.23
N TYR A 72 12.14 -6.14 -10.15
CA TYR A 72 11.84 -6.80 -11.43
C TYR A 72 12.53 -8.17 -11.50
N ASP A 73 12.00 -9.11 -12.29
CA ASP A 73 12.68 -10.38 -12.57
C ASP A 73 14.04 -10.17 -13.25
N GLU A 74 15.08 -10.79 -12.68
CA GLU A 74 16.46 -10.55 -13.08
C GLU A 74 16.76 -11.07 -14.50
N ALA A 75 16.17 -12.20 -14.90
CA ALA A 75 16.41 -12.80 -16.21
C ALA A 75 15.72 -12.01 -17.33
N LEU A 76 14.47 -11.61 -17.10
CA LEU A 76 13.67 -10.79 -18.01
C LEU A 76 14.27 -9.38 -18.12
N LEU A 77 14.69 -8.80 -17.00
CA LEU A 77 15.38 -7.51 -16.94
C LEU A 77 16.68 -7.56 -17.73
N ALA A 78 17.52 -8.58 -17.52
CA ALA A 78 18.77 -8.75 -18.25
C ALA A 78 18.52 -8.88 -19.76
N ARG A 79 17.52 -9.67 -20.17
CA ARG A 79 17.15 -9.81 -21.60
C ARG A 79 16.72 -8.49 -22.20
N HIS A 80 15.86 -7.73 -21.53
CA HIS A 80 15.42 -6.41 -21.98
C HIS A 80 16.57 -5.41 -22.07
N GLN A 81 17.45 -5.37 -21.06
CA GLN A 81 18.62 -4.49 -21.03
C GLN A 81 19.57 -4.75 -22.20
N TRP A 82 19.96 -6.01 -22.41
CA TRP A 82 20.86 -6.37 -23.50
C TRP A 82 20.25 -6.10 -24.87
N LEU A 83 18.95 -6.37 -25.04
CA LEU A 83 18.24 -6.05 -26.26
C LEU A 83 18.12 -4.55 -26.49
N GLY A 84 17.91 -3.76 -25.43
CA GLY A 84 17.90 -2.30 -25.48
C GLY A 84 19.26 -1.73 -25.90
N PHE A 85 20.36 -2.22 -25.31
CA PHE A 85 21.72 -1.82 -25.70
C PHE A 85 22.05 -2.23 -27.15
N ALA A 86 21.72 -3.47 -27.53
CA ALA A 86 21.93 -3.95 -28.89
C ALA A 86 21.14 -3.13 -29.91
N THR A 87 19.89 -2.78 -29.60
CA THR A 87 19.03 -1.96 -30.46
C THR A 87 19.57 -0.53 -30.56
N ALA A 88 20.05 0.07 -29.47
CA ALA A 88 20.67 1.39 -29.50
C ALA A 88 21.95 1.40 -30.34
N ALA A 89 22.82 0.40 -30.18
CA ALA A 89 24.02 0.25 -31.00
C ALA A 89 23.69 0.04 -32.48
N LEU A 90 22.68 -0.78 -32.79
CA LEU A 90 22.21 -1.04 -34.15
C LEU A 90 21.59 0.21 -34.79
N ALA A 91 20.86 1.03 -34.03
CA ALA A 91 20.32 2.30 -34.51
C ALA A 91 21.44 3.29 -34.88
N VAL A 92 22.48 3.40 -34.05
CA VAL A 92 23.68 4.21 -34.35
C VAL A 92 24.39 3.67 -35.59
N ALA A 93 24.61 2.36 -35.67
CA ALA A 93 25.25 1.74 -36.83
C ALA A 93 24.45 1.98 -38.13
N THR A 94 23.12 1.89 -38.06
CA THR A 94 22.22 2.17 -39.18
C THR A 94 22.34 3.62 -39.63
N TRP A 95 22.36 4.58 -38.70
CA TRP A 95 22.55 5.99 -39.02
C TRP A 95 23.92 6.30 -39.66
N LEU A 96 25.00 5.65 -39.18
CA LEU A 96 26.33 5.78 -39.76
C LEU A 96 26.41 5.12 -41.15
N ALA A 97 25.67 4.03 -41.36
CA ALA A 97 25.59 3.30 -42.62
C ALA A 97 24.63 3.93 -43.64
N ARG A 98 24.12 5.16 -43.45
CA ARG A 98 23.14 5.84 -44.34
C ARG A 98 23.52 5.95 -45.82
N ARG A 99 24.81 5.85 -46.13
CA ARG A 99 25.35 5.84 -47.51
C ARG A 99 25.69 4.44 -48.04
N SER A 100 25.52 3.40 -47.22
CA SER A 100 25.83 2.02 -47.55
C SER A 100 24.65 1.31 -48.20
N ARG A 101 24.93 0.30 -49.02
CA ARG A 101 23.92 -0.63 -49.57
C ARG A 101 23.18 -1.42 -48.48
N TRP A 102 23.76 -1.51 -47.28
CA TRP A 102 23.20 -2.22 -46.13
C TRP A 102 22.24 -1.38 -45.29
N TYR A 103 22.01 -0.11 -45.65
CA TYR A 103 21.19 0.81 -44.86
C TYR A 103 19.76 0.30 -44.62
N PHE A 104 19.02 -0.05 -45.66
CA PHE A 104 17.62 -0.49 -45.53
C PHE A 104 17.48 -1.83 -44.78
N PRO A 105 18.32 -2.86 -45.03
CA PRO A 105 18.34 -4.06 -44.18
C PRO A 105 18.63 -3.74 -42.71
N ALA A 106 19.59 -2.87 -42.42
CA ALA A 106 19.94 -2.48 -41.05
C ALA A 106 18.80 -1.68 -40.38
N LEU A 107 18.11 -0.83 -41.14
CA LEU A 107 16.91 -0.12 -40.66
C LEU A 107 15.77 -1.07 -40.32
N ALA A 108 15.49 -2.06 -41.19
CA ALA A 108 14.48 -3.08 -40.90
C ALA A 108 14.82 -3.88 -39.63
N ALA A 109 16.09 -4.26 -39.47
CA ALA A 109 16.57 -4.93 -38.26
C ALA A 109 16.47 -4.03 -37.02
N THR A 110 16.74 -2.73 -37.15
CA THR A 110 16.60 -1.74 -36.06
C THR A 110 15.14 -1.58 -35.64
N VAL A 111 14.21 -1.52 -36.60
CA VAL A 111 12.76 -1.47 -36.34
C VAL A 111 12.29 -2.74 -35.65
N GLY A 112 12.73 -3.92 -36.12
CA GLY A 112 12.46 -5.18 -35.42
C GLY A 112 13.01 -5.19 -34.00
N GLY A 113 14.25 -4.73 -33.82
CA GLY A 113 14.90 -4.62 -32.51
C GLY A 113 14.12 -3.75 -31.52
N VAL A 114 13.66 -2.56 -31.94
CA VAL A 114 12.89 -1.67 -31.06
C VAL A 114 11.51 -2.26 -30.72
N SER A 115 10.87 -2.97 -31.65
CA SER A 115 9.60 -3.67 -31.38
C SER A 115 9.77 -4.80 -30.36
N VAL A 116 10.81 -5.63 -30.49
CA VAL A 116 11.07 -6.73 -29.54
C VAL A 116 11.51 -6.17 -28.18
N ALA A 117 12.32 -5.10 -28.16
CA ALA A 117 12.69 -4.40 -26.93
C ALA A 117 11.45 -3.83 -26.22
N GLY A 118 10.54 -3.22 -26.98
CA GLY A 118 9.26 -2.72 -26.48
C GLY A 118 8.38 -3.83 -25.90
N HIS A 119 8.32 -5.00 -26.53
CA HIS A 119 7.58 -6.17 -26.01
C HIS A 119 8.08 -6.58 -24.62
N PHE A 120 9.39 -6.81 -24.46
CA PHE A 120 9.96 -7.19 -23.16
C PHE A 120 9.88 -6.06 -22.13
N GLY A 121 9.95 -4.80 -22.56
CA GLY A 121 9.71 -3.64 -21.68
C GLY A 121 8.27 -3.62 -21.15
N GLY A 122 7.29 -3.93 -21.99
CA GLY A 122 5.90 -4.12 -21.59
C GLY A 122 5.72 -5.30 -20.63
N SER A 123 6.44 -6.41 -20.87
CA SER A 123 6.38 -7.57 -19.97
C SER A 123 6.92 -7.29 -18.57
N LEU A 124 7.94 -6.44 -18.45
CA LEU A 124 8.47 -5.99 -17.16
C LEU A 124 7.46 -5.14 -16.37
N THR A 125 6.60 -4.37 -17.06
CA THR A 125 5.68 -3.44 -16.39
C THR A 125 4.27 -4.00 -16.20
N HIS A 126 3.81 -4.85 -17.11
CA HIS A 126 2.44 -5.38 -17.19
C HIS A 126 2.33 -6.91 -17.08
N GLY A 127 3.45 -7.64 -17.05
CA GLY A 127 3.47 -9.11 -16.98
C GLY A 127 3.67 -9.79 -18.34
N GLU A 128 4.07 -11.06 -18.32
CA GLU A 128 4.28 -11.83 -19.56
C GLU A 128 2.99 -11.97 -20.39
N GLY A 129 3.14 -11.95 -21.71
CA GLY A 129 2.00 -12.17 -22.62
C GLY A 129 1.05 -10.99 -22.78
N TYR A 130 1.26 -9.84 -22.13
CA TYR A 130 0.34 -8.68 -22.16
C TYR A 130 -0.19 -8.28 -23.56
N LEU A 131 0.66 -8.27 -24.59
CA LEU A 131 0.25 -7.90 -25.96
C LEU A 131 -0.58 -8.97 -26.69
N PHE A 132 -0.49 -10.22 -26.24
CA PHE A 132 -1.14 -11.39 -26.87
C PHE A 132 -2.09 -12.11 -25.92
N GLN A 133 -2.36 -11.52 -24.75
CA GLN A 133 -3.33 -12.02 -23.82
C GLN A 133 -4.68 -11.94 -24.52
N LYS A 134 -5.25 -13.11 -24.85
CA LYS A 134 -6.64 -13.17 -25.29
C LYS A 134 -7.46 -12.52 -24.18
N THR A 135 -8.18 -11.46 -24.51
CA THR A 135 -9.42 -11.12 -23.82
C THR A 135 -10.34 -12.32 -24.07
N GLU A 136 -10.18 -13.37 -23.27
CA GLU A 136 -11.31 -14.25 -23.04
C GLU A 136 -12.37 -13.34 -22.46
N ASN A 137 -13.48 -13.19 -23.17
CA ASN A 137 -14.72 -12.73 -22.59
C ASN A 137 -14.95 -13.69 -21.43
N GLU A 138 -14.50 -13.28 -20.26
CA GLU A 138 -14.66 -13.99 -19.02
C GLU A 138 -16.17 -14.11 -18.88
N LYS A 139 -16.67 -15.31 -19.14
CA LYS A 139 -18.01 -15.68 -18.73
C LYS A 139 -18.02 -15.33 -17.26
N VAL A 140 -18.75 -14.27 -16.90
CA VAL A 140 -19.18 -14.01 -15.54
C VAL A 140 -19.58 -15.38 -15.00
N ALA A 141 -18.83 -15.89 -14.03
CA ALA A 141 -19.06 -17.18 -13.41
C ALA A 141 -20.39 -17.07 -12.65
N THR A 142 -21.47 -17.18 -13.42
CA THR A 142 -22.80 -17.51 -12.94
C THR A 142 -22.69 -18.97 -12.52
N ALA A 143 -22.88 -19.20 -11.22
CA ALA A 143 -22.60 -20.41 -10.43
C ALA A 143 -21.17 -20.53 -9.89
N ILE A 144 -21.01 -20.15 -8.61
CA ILE A 144 -19.94 -20.65 -7.73
C ILE A 144 -19.98 -22.18 -7.84
N SER A 145 -18.89 -22.80 -8.28
CA SER A 145 -18.77 -24.26 -8.25
C SER A 145 -19.03 -24.74 -6.81
N PRO A 146 -19.92 -25.70 -6.57
CA PRO A 146 -20.26 -26.16 -5.22
C PRO A 146 -19.06 -26.73 -4.43
N ASN A 147 -17.92 -26.98 -5.10
CA ASN A 147 -16.69 -27.46 -4.50
C ASN A 147 -15.56 -26.40 -4.46
N ALA A 148 -15.83 -25.14 -4.81
CA ALA A 148 -14.82 -24.07 -4.74
C ALA A 148 -14.58 -23.64 -3.28
N THR A 149 -13.34 -23.30 -2.96
CA THR A 149 -13.00 -22.71 -1.67
C THR A 149 -13.42 -21.24 -1.62
N ALA A 150 -13.65 -20.70 -0.43
CA ALA A 150 -13.96 -19.30 -0.19
C ALA A 150 -12.91 -18.36 -0.81
N PHE A 151 -11.63 -18.73 -0.67
CA PHE A 151 -10.53 -18.00 -1.29
C PHE A 151 -10.64 -18.00 -2.82
N ALA A 152 -10.76 -19.17 -3.45
CA ALA A 152 -10.80 -19.29 -4.90
C ALA A 152 -12.03 -18.63 -5.52
N ALA A 153 -13.17 -18.66 -4.83
CA ALA A 153 -14.44 -18.11 -5.32
C ALA A 153 -14.53 -16.58 -5.19
N PHE A 154 -13.98 -15.99 -4.11
CA PHE A 154 -14.24 -14.60 -3.77
C PHE A 154 -13.00 -13.72 -3.65
N VAL A 155 -11.92 -14.24 -3.07
CA VAL A 155 -10.72 -13.43 -2.74
C VAL A 155 -9.72 -13.42 -3.91
N GLN A 156 -9.48 -14.59 -4.50
CA GLN A 156 -8.52 -14.76 -5.58
C GLN A 156 -8.79 -13.84 -6.79
N PRO A 157 -10.03 -13.71 -7.31
CA PRO A 157 -10.31 -12.82 -8.44
C PRO A 157 -9.98 -11.34 -8.15
N ILE A 158 -10.17 -10.91 -6.89
CA ILE A 158 -9.85 -9.54 -6.46
C ILE A 158 -8.33 -9.34 -6.48
N LEU A 159 -7.58 -10.27 -5.91
CA LEU A 159 -6.11 -10.21 -5.87
C LEU A 159 -5.53 -10.22 -7.29
N GLU A 160 -6.02 -11.09 -8.17
CA GLU A 160 -5.58 -11.18 -9.57
C GLU A 160 -5.80 -9.86 -10.32
N LYS A 161 -7.00 -9.27 -10.18
CA LYS A 161 -7.37 -8.05 -10.89
C LYS A 161 -6.69 -6.79 -10.35
N LYS A 162 -6.46 -6.70 -9.03
CA LYS A 162 -6.06 -5.45 -8.35
C LYS A 162 -4.62 -5.45 -7.86
N CYS A 163 -4.07 -6.62 -7.54
CA CYS A 163 -2.82 -6.74 -6.78
C CYS A 163 -1.70 -7.40 -7.61
N VAL A 164 -2.01 -8.48 -8.33
CA VAL A 164 -1.01 -9.31 -9.02
C VAL A 164 -0.21 -8.52 -10.06
N SER A 165 -0.76 -7.47 -10.69
CA SER A 165 -0.01 -6.61 -11.62
C SER A 165 1.29 -6.00 -11.05
N CYS A 166 1.42 -5.91 -9.73
CA CYS A 166 2.61 -5.39 -9.03
C CYS A 166 3.22 -6.36 -7.99
N HIS A 167 2.55 -7.49 -7.71
CA HIS A 167 2.93 -8.50 -6.72
C HIS A 167 2.92 -9.90 -7.35
N ASN A 168 3.77 -10.09 -8.35
CA ASN A 168 3.91 -11.34 -9.11
C ASN A 168 5.39 -11.73 -9.26
N PRO A 169 5.71 -12.96 -9.72
CA PRO A 169 7.09 -13.41 -9.84
C PRO A 169 7.99 -12.48 -10.65
N ASN A 170 7.43 -11.77 -11.64
CA ASN A 170 8.14 -10.85 -12.51
C ASN A 170 8.29 -9.43 -11.95
N LYS A 171 7.47 -9.07 -10.95
CA LYS A 171 7.44 -7.77 -10.32
C LYS A 171 7.02 -7.89 -8.86
N LYS A 172 7.99 -7.75 -7.96
CA LYS A 172 7.85 -8.03 -6.51
C LYS A 172 7.98 -6.75 -5.69
N LYS A 173 7.00 -5.85 -5.78
CA LYS A 173 7.04 -4.62 -4.96
C LYS A 173 6.93 -4.97 -3.48
N GLY A 174 7.83 -4.42 -2.66
CA GLY A 174 7.90 -4.71 -1.22
C GLY A 174 8.25 -6.17 -0.91
N ASP A 175 8.91 -6.87 -1.84
CA ASP A 175 9.24 -8.31 -1.77
C ASP A 175 8.01 -9.21 -1.53
N LEU A 176 6.81 -8.72 -1.87
CA LEU A 176 5.54 -9.41 -1.66
C LEU A 176 5.02 -10.01 -2.96
N LEU A 177 4.55 -11.26 -2.86
CA LEU A 177 3.91 -12.02 -3.93
C LEU A 177 2.47 -12.39 -3.52
N LEU A 178 1.50 -12.09 -4.38
CA LEU A 178 0.06 -12.32 -4.12
C LEU A 178 -0.59 -13.21 -5.19
N ASP A 179 0.22 -13.91 -5.97
CA ASP A 179 -0.18 -14.75 -7.11
C ASP A 179 -0.58 -16.18 -6.73
N SER A 180 -0.26 -16.64 -5.51
CA SER A 180 -0.65 -17.96 -5.02
C SER A 180 -0.74 -18.00 -3.49
N PRO A 181 -1.53 -18.93 -2.90
CA PRO A 181 -1.65 -19.10 -1.45
C PRO A 181 -0.32 -19.21 -0.71
N ASP A 182 0.58 -20.07 -1.19
CA ASP A 182 1.89 -20.29 -0.59
C ASP A 182 2.76 -19.02 -0.58
N ASN A 183 2.61 -18.18 -1.60
CA ASN A 183 3.33 -16.92 -1.70
C ASN A 183 2.73 -15.85 -0.78
N ILE A 184 1.41 -15.81 -0.64
CA ILE A 184 0.72 -14.90 0.28
C ILE A 184 1.15 -15.19 1.72
N LEU A 185 1.23 -16.46 2.11
CA LEU A 185 1.66 -16.88 3.45
C LEU A 185 3.11 -16.56 3.78
N LYS A 186 4.01 -16.49 2.78
CA LYS A 186 5.42 -16.10 2.98
C LYS A 186 5.58 -14.63 3.38
N GLY A 187 4.58 -13.78 3.11
CA GLY A 187 4.63 -12.36 3.44
C GLY A 187 5.58 -11.56 2.53
N GLY A 188 5.92 -10.35 2.96
CA GLY A 188 6.80 -9.43 2.23
C GLY A 188 7.97 -8.96 3.08
N LYS A 189 8.62 -7.87 2.64
CA LYS A 189 9.78 -7.25 3.28
C LYS A 189 9.62 -6.94 4.77
N HIS A 190 8.38 -6.67 5.21
CA HIS A 190 8.05 -6.32 6.59
C HIS A 190 7.43 -7.47 7.39
N GLY A 191 7.51 -8.71 6.89
CA GLY A 191 6.97 -9.89 7.54
C GLY A 191 5.61 -10.32 6.96
N PRO A 192 4.81 -11.10 7.74
CA PRO A 192 3.52 -11.61 7.32
C PRO A 192 2.56 -10.49 6.91
N VAL A 193 1.79 -10.72 5.84
CA VAL A 193 0.75 -9.77 5.39
C VAL A 193 -0.64 -10.12 5.88
N LEU A 194 -0.81 -11.33 6.42
CA LEU A 194 -2.05 -11.84 6.98
C LEU A 194 -1.83 -12.27 8.43
N VAL A 195 -2.77 -11.88 9.29
CA VAL A 195 -2.95 -12.40 10.65
C VAL A 195 -4.33 -13.03 10.69
N ALA A 196 -4.36 -14.37 10.70
CA ALA A 196 -5.59 -15.14 10.70
C ALA A 196 -6.52 -14.71 11.84
N GLY A 197 -7.79 -14.41 11.52
CA GLY A 197 -8.79 -13.98 12.49
C GLY A 197 -8.68 -12.52 12.92
N SER A 198 -7.74 -11.74 12.40
CA SER A 198 -7.53 -10.35 12.81
C SER A 198 -7.27 -9.44 11.61
N PRO A 199 -8.32 -8.96 10.93
CA PRO A 199 -8.21 -8.01 9.83
C PRO A 199 -7.39 -6.77 10.20
N ASP A 200 -7.67 -6.16 11.35
CA ASP A 200 -6.99 -4.93 11.81
C ASP A 200 -5.48 -5.09 12.05
N SER A 201 -5.04 -6.32 12.32
CA SER A 201 -3.62 -6.65 12.50
C SER A 201 -2.98 -7.18 11.21
N SER A 202 -3.75 -7.34 10.13
CA SER A 202 -3.27 -7.81 8.83
C SER A 202 -2.81 -6.64 7.97
N GLU A 203 -1.52 -6.61 7.62
CA GLU A 203 -0.94 -5.53 6.81
C GLU A 203 -1.59 -5.43 5.41
N LEU A 204 -2.09 -6.55 4.87
CA LEU A 204 -2.90 -6.54 3.64
C LEU A 204 -4.16 -5.68 3.81
N PHE A 205 -4.93 -5.90 4.88
CA PHE A 205 -6.19 -5.21 5.14
C PHE A 205 -5.97 -3.73 5.49
N ARG A 206 -4.95 -3.44 6.30
CA ARG A 206 -4.54 -2.06 6.60
C ARG A 206 -4.25 -1.28 5.31
N ARG A 207 -3.45 -1.84 4.39
CA ARG A 207 -3.04 -1.11 3.17
C ARG A 207 -4.17 -0.84 2.19
N ILE A 208 -5.20 -1.69 2.13
CA ILE A 208 -6.36 -1.49 1.25
C ILE A 208 -7.39 -0.52 1.84
N THR A 209 -7.35 -0.25 3.14
CA THR A 209 -8.26 0.68 3.85
C THR A 209 -7.66 2.06 4.11
N LEU A 210 -6.38 2.28 3.77
CA LEU A 210 -5.75 3.58 3.88
C LEU A 210 -6.45 4.62 2.97
N PRO A 211 -6.34 5.92 3.30
CA PRO A 211 -6.81 6.95 2.39
C PRO A 211 -6.05 6.89 1.05
N GLY A 212 -6.75 7.05 -0.07
CA GLY A 212 -6.13 6.92 -1.41
C GLY A 212 -5.03 7.94 -1.77
N HIS A 213 -4.71 8.87 -0.86
CA HIS A 213 -3.59 9.81 -0.97
C HIS A 213 -2.39 9.43 -0.09
N ASP A 214 -2.51 8.38 0.71
CA ASP A 214 -1.42 7.83 1.52
C ASP A 214 -0.44 7.07 0.62
N ASP A 215 0.86 7.24 0.87
CA ASP A 215 1.92 6.60 0.09
C ASP A 215 1.99 5.07 0.31
N GLU A 216 1.45 4.58 1.43
CA GLU A 216 1.35 3.15 1.75
C GLU A 216 0.06 2.49 1.23
N HIS A 217 -0.89 3.30 0.72
CA HIS A 217 -2.16 2.82 0.18
C HIS A 217 -1.96 1.90 -1.01
N MET A 218 -2.66 0.77 -1.00
CA MET A 218 -2.64 -0.20 -2.08
C MET A 218 -4.08 -0.50 -2.54
N PRO A 219 -4.36 -0.53 -3.84
CA PRO A 219 -3.47 -0.28 -4.97
C PRO A 219 -3.05 1.20 -5.07
N PRO A 220 -1.84 1.51 -5.56
CA PRO A 220 -1.33 2.88 -5.59
C PRO A 220 -2.17 3.78 -6.50
N LYS A 221 -2.07 5.09 -6.29
CA LYS A 221 -2.78 6.11 -7.07
C LYS A 221 -2.62 5.89 -8.59
N GLY A 222 -3.73 5.91 -9.32
CA GLY A 222 -3.77 5.67 -10.77
C GLY A 222 -3.91 4.19 -11.17
N LYS A 223 -3.97 3.26 -10.21
CA LYS A 223 -4.39 1.88 -10.44
C LYS A 223 -5.87 1.68 -10.07
N SER A 224 -6.46 0.62 -10.61
CA SER A 224 -7.85 0.24 -10.29
C SER A 224 -7.95 -0.04 -8.79
N GLN A 225 -8.77 0.74 -8.10
CA GLN A 225 -8.95 0.64 -6.65
C GLN A 225 -9.92 -0.49 -6.31
N LEU A 226 -9.87 -0.98 -5.07
CA LEU A 226 -10.89 -1.88 -4.56
C LEU A 226 -12.19 -1.09 -4.33
N THR A 227 -13.32 -1.75 -4.61
CA THR A 227 -14.63 -1.30 -4.17
C THR A 227 -14.84 -1.62 -2.69
N PRO A 228 -15.75 -0.94 -1.98
CA PRO A 228 -16.07 -1.28 -0.60
C PRO A 228 -16.45 -2.75 -0.42
N MET A 229 -17.19 -3.33 -1.36
CA MET A 229 -17.57 -4.75 -1.33
C MET A 229 -16.36 -5.68 -1.47
N GLU A 230 -15.38 -5.34 -2.31
CA GLU A 230 -14.14 -6.12 -2.44
C GLU A 230 -13.29 -6.05 -1.15
N ILE A 231 -13.32 -4.92 -0.45
CA ILE A 231 -12.68 -4.76 0.87
C ILE A 231 -13.40 -5.62 1.92
N ASP A 232 -14.73 -5.56 1.97
CA ASP A 232 -15.58 -6.35 2.90
C ASP A 232 -15.34 -7.87 2.72
N ILE A 233 -15.16 -8.34 1.47
CA ILE A 233 -14.86 -9.75 1.17
C ILE A 233 -13.48 -10.16 1.74
N ILE A 234 -12.47 -9.32 1.56
CA ILE A 234 -11.13 -9.58 2.08
C ILE A 234 -11.16 -9.56 3.62
N GLU A 235 -11.86 -8.60 4.21
CA GLU A 235 -12.05 -8.51 5.67
C GLU A 235 -12.69 -9.78 6.23
N ALA A 236 -13.81 -10.21 5.64
CA ALA A 236 -14.54 -11.38 6.10
C ALA A 236 -13.73 -12.66 5.96
N TRP A 237 -12.95 -12.80 4.89
CA TRP A 237 -12.03 -13.93 4.72
C TRP A 237 -10.92 -13.95 5.76
N ILE A 238 -10.32 -12.80 6.06
CA ILE A 238 -9.29 -12.71 7.10
C ILE A 238 -9.89 -13.00 8.48
N ALA A 239 -11.05 -12.43 8.78
CA ALA A 239 -11.79 -12.67 10.02
C ALA A 239 -12.18 -14.15 10.18
N ALA A 240 -12.50 -14.84 9.09
CA ALA A 240 -12.76 -16.27 9.05
C ALA A 240 -11.50 -17.15 9.17
N GLY A 241 -10.34 -16.56 9.46
CA GLY A 241 -9.08 -17.27 9.67
C GLY A 241 -8.13 -17.27 8.48
N ALA A 242 -8.45 -16.54 7.39
CA ALA A 242 -7.66 -16.50 6.16
C ALA A 242 -7.35 -17.91 5.58
N ASP A 243 -8.30 -18.83 5.72
CA ASP A 243 -8.14 -20.22 5.28
C ASP A 243 -8.36 -20.33 3.76
N PHE A 244 -7.35 -20.86 3.06
CA PHE A 244 -7.38 -21.07 1.61
C PHE A 244 -8.16 -22.33 1.19
N SER A 245 -8.40 -23.23 2.14
CA SER A 245 -9.07 -24.52 1.95
C SER A 245 -10.54 -24.51 2.42
N ALA A 246 -10.95 -23.48 3.16
CA ALA A 246 -12.31 -23.34 3.65
C ALA A 246 -13.33 -23.37 2.50
N PRO A 247 -14.45 -24.10 2.61
CA PRO A 247 -15.47 -24.13 1.57
C PRO A 247 -16.06 -22.73 1.36
N ALA A 248 -16.52 -22.43 0.14
CA ALA A 248 -17.16 -21.15 -0.16
C ALA A 248 -18.36 -20.85 0.76
N SER A 249 -19.01 -21.90 1.28
CA SER A 249 -20.06 -21.78 2.29
C SER A 249 -19.58 -21.13 3.59
N THR A 250 -18.31 -21.23 3.98
CA THR A 250 -17.79 -20.61 5.22
C THR A 250 -17.93 -19.08 5.21
N LEU A 251 -17.79 -18.47 4.04
CA LEU A 251 -18.13 -17.06 3.84
C LEU A 251 -19.64 -16.85 3.66
N GLN A 252 -20.41 -17.85 3.22
CA GLN A 252 -21.88 -17.72 3.10
C GLN A 252 -22.66 -18.00 4.40
N THR A 253 -22.09 -18.70 5.39
CA THR A 253 -22.81 -19.23 6.57
C THR A 253 -22.40 -18.64 7.92
N SER A 254 -21.51 -17.65 7.95
CA SER A 254 -21.43 -16.79 9.13
C SER A 254 -22.73 -15.97 9.20
N GLU A 255 -23.22 -15.66 10.39
CA GLU A 255 -24.24 -14.63 10.65
C GLU A 255 -23.73 -13.20 10.27
N ASN A 256 -23.01 -13.10 9.14
CA ASN A 256 -22.58 -11.94 8.41
C ASN A 256 -23.57 -11.73 7.25
N PRO A 257 -24.52 -10.79 7.35
CA PRO A 257 -25.42 -10.48 6.24
C PRO A 257 -24.71 -9.88 5.02
N THR A 258 -23.43 -9.51 5.15
CA THR A 258 -22.61 -8.87 4.10
C THR A 258 -22.11 -9.82 3.01
N LEU A 259 -22.32 -11.13 3.16
CA LEU A 259 -21.99 -12.13 2.12
C LEU A 259 -23.21 -12.56 1.31
N GLN A 260 -24.32 -11.84 1.44
CA GLN A 260 -25.34 -11.81 0.41
C GLN A 260 -24.79 -10.98 -0.76
N THR A 261 -24.88 -11.52 -1.97
CA THR A 261 -24.82 -10.77 -3.23
C THR A 261 -25.41 -9.38 -3.04
N PRO A 262 -24.80 -8.29 -3.58
CA PRO A 262 -25.29 -6.93 -3.38
C PRO A 262 -26.81 -6.92 -3.51
N VAL A 263 -27.49 -6.60 -2.40
CA VAL A 263 -28.95 -6.55 -2.35
C VAL A 263 -29.34 -5.28 -3.08
N PHE A 264 -29.34 -5.34 -4.40
CA PHE A 264 -29.94 -4.31 -5.19
C PHE A 264 -31.45 -4.35 -4.97
N PRO A 265 -32.11 -3.19 -4.90
CA PRO A 265 -33.56 -3.14 -4.89
C PRO A 265 -34.10 -3.99 -6.04
N THR A 266 -35.12 -4.81 -5.80
CA THR A 266 -35.80 -5.59 -6.86
C THR A 266 -36.72 -4.72 -7.72
N VAL A 267 -36.52 -3.40 -7.69
CA VAL A 267 -37.32 -2.40 -8.39
C VAL A 267 -36.77 -2.26 -9.79
N GLU A 268 -37.65 -2.27 -10.78
CA GLU A 268 -37.27 -2.02 -12.17
C GLU A 268 -37.05 -0.52 -12.37
N VAL A 269 -35.81 -0.13 -12.69
CA VAL A 269 -35.40 1.27 -12.88
C VAL A 269 -34.68 1.38 -14.22
N HIS A 270 -34.98 2.44 -14.96
CA HIS A 270 -34.27 2.72 -16.22
C HIS A 270 -32.84 3.20 -15.93
N PRO A 271 -31.84 2.84 -16.75
CA PRO A 271 -30.49 3.39 -16.63
C PRO A 271 -30.51 4.93 -16.69
N ALA A 272 -29.62 5.57 -15.92
CA ALA A 272 -29.49 7.02 -15.90
C ALA A 272 -29.05 7.57 -17.28
N ASP A 273 -29.55 8.76 -17.61
CA ASP A 273 -29.17 9.46 -18.85
C ASP A 273 -27.65 9.75 -18.86
N PRO A 274 -26.91 9.35 -19.91
CA PRO A 274 -25.48 9.67 -20.04
C PRO A 274 -25.16 11.17 -19.89
N ASP A 275 -26.03 12.07 -20.35
CA ASP A 275 -25.82 13.52 -20.24
C ASP A 275 -25.89 13.99 -18.78
N ASP A 276 -26.80 13.43 -17.98
CA ASP A 276 -26.89 13.73 -16.55
C ASP A 276 -25.70 13.17 -15.77
N LEU A 277 -25.22 11.97 -16.14
CA LEU A 277 -23.98 11.42 -15.58
C LEU A 277 -22.77 12.32 -15.89
N ASP A 278 -22.70 12.87 -17.10
CA ASP A 278 -21.65 13.80 -17.49
C ASP A 278 -21.75 15.15 -16.78
N LEU A 279 -22.95 15.66 -16.53
CA LEU A 279 -23.17 16.85 -15.70
C LEU A 279 -22.68 16.64 -14.26
N LEU A 280 -22.96 15.49 -13.65
CA LEU A 280 -22.47 15.14 -12.32
C LEU A 280 -20.93 15.13 -12.28
N ARG A 281 -20.29 14.48 -13.26
CA ARG A 281 -18.82 14.42 -13.37
C ARG A 281 -18.19 15.80 -13.57
N LYS A 282 -18.80 16.64 -14.42
CA LYS A 282 -18.38 18.04 -14.65
C LYS A 282 -18.48 18.88 -13.38
N SER A 283 -19.49 18.61 -12.55
CA SER A 283 -19.67 19.22 -11.22
C SER A 283 -18.79 18.58 -10.13
N HIS A 284 -17.82 17.75 -10.53
CA HIS A 284 -16.88 17.06 -9.65
C HIS A 284 -17.53 16.10 -8.64
N ILE A 285 -18.68 15.54 -8.98
CA ILE A 285 -19.36 14.48 -8.24
C ILE A 285 -18.91 13.14 -8.84
N ALA A 286 -18.39 12.24 -8.01
CA ALA A 286 -17.92 10.93 -8.47
C ALA A 286 -19.12 9.99 -8.61
N VAL A 287 -19.31 9.41 -9.80
CA VAL A 287 -20.41 8.49 -10.09
C VAL A 287 -19.86 7.23 -10.76
N THR A 288 -20.22 6.07 -10.22
CA THR A 288 -19.82 4.74 -10.69
C THR A 288 -21.05 3.89 -10.97
N VAL A 289 -21.13 3.29 -12.16
CA VAL A 289 -22.18 2.29 -12.48
C VAL A 289 -21.80 0.95 -11.85
N LEU A 290 -22.72 0.37 -11.09
CA LEU A 290 -22.48 -0.85 -10.32
C LEU A 290 -22.87 -2.08 -11.16
N GLY A 291 -21.91 -2.61 -11.92
CA GLY A 291 -22.08 -3.81 -12.74
C GLY A 291 -22.37 -3.54 -14.21
N GLU A 292 -22.09 -4.51 -15.07
CA GLU A 292 -22.40 -4.42 -16.51
C GLU A 292 -23.92 -4.59 -16.72
N ASN A 293 -24.56 -3.60 -17.33
CA ASN A 293 -26.01 -3.54 -17.60
C ASN A 293 -26.94 -3.41 -16.38
N LEU A 294 -26.43 -2.99 -15.21
CA LEU A 294 -27.27 -2.64 -14.07
C LEU A 294 -27.57 -1.14 -14.06
N PRO A 295 -28.79 -0.72 -13.72
CA PRO A 295 -29.17 0.70 -13.68
C PRO A 295 -28.58 1.43 -12.46
N TRP A 296 -27.89 0.72 -11.56
CA TRP A 296 -27.53 1.21 -10.23
C TRP A 296 -26.25 2.03 -10.20
N LEU A 297 -26.28 3.09 -9.39
CA LEU A 297 -25.19 4.04 -9.24
C LEU A 297 -24.66 4.06 -7.80
N ALA A 298 -23.34 4.08 -7.68
CA ALA A 298 -22.66 4.56 -6.50
C ALA A 298 -22.17 5.99 -6.73
N VAL A 299 -22.59 6.88 -5.83
CA VAL A 299 -22.27 8.30 -5.88
C VAL A 299 -21.46 8.69 -4.65
N SER A 300 -20.33 9.36 -4.86
CA SER A 300 -19.51 9.91 -3.79
C SER A 300 -19.26 11.39 -3.98
N VAL A 301 -19.53 12.13 -2.91
CA VAL A 301 -19.16 13.53 -2.71
C VAL A 301 -18.31 13.70 -1.46
N ALA A 302 -17.58 12.66 -1.09
CA ALA A 302 -16.75 12.63 0.09
C ALA A 302 -15.72 13.78 0.08
N GLY A 303 -15.54 14.44 1.23
CA GLY A 303 -14.62 15.55 1.42
C GLY A 303 -15.02 16.88 0.76
N LYS A 304 -16.14 16.94 0.03
CA LYS A 304 -16.59 18.16 -0.66
C LYS A 304 -17.12 19.18 0.33
N LYS A 305 -16.64 20.42 0.26
CA LYS A 305 -17.07 21.53 1.14
C LYS A 305 -17.93 22.57 0.43
N ASP A 306 -18.19 22.34 -0.84
CA ASP A 306 -18.91 23.21 -1.76
C ASP A 306 -20.22 22.56 -2.23
N LEU A 307 -20.81 21.65 -1.44
CA LEU A 307 -22.16 21.15 -1.71
C LEU A 307 -23.16 22.29 -1.50
N ASP A 308 -24.03 22.49 -2.49
CA ASP A 308 -25.06 23.52 -2.54
C ASP A 308 -26.33 22.95 -3.20
N ALA A 309 -27.39 23.77 -3.25
CA ALA A 309 -28.67 23.36 -3.83
C ALA A 309 -28.53 22.89 -5.28
N ALA A 310 -27.71 23.56 -6.10
CA ALA A 310 -27.53 23.21 -7.50
C ALA A 310 -26.94 21.80 -7.68
N LYS A 311 -25.98 21.41 -6.83
CA LYS A 311 -25.43 20.04 -6.84
C LYS A 311 -26.42 19.00 -6.34
N MET A 312 -27.28 19.36 -5.39
CA MET A 312 -28.35 18.47 -4.94
C MET A 312 -29.40 18.26 -6.03
N ASP A 313 -29.75 19.31 -6.78
CA ASP A 313 -30.67 19.23 -7.92
C ASP A 313 -30.11 18.30 -9.01
N LEU A 314 -28.79 18.29 -9.23
CA LEU A 314 -28.16 17.35 -10.16
C LEU A 314 -28.25 15.90 -9.67
N LEU A 315 -28.12 15.66 -8.38
CA LEU A 315 -28.25 14.32 -7.79
C LEU A 315 -29.69 13.80 -7.88
N GLU A 316 -30.68 14.68 -7.74
CA GLU A 316 -32.10 14.34 -7.88
C GLU A 316 -32.42 13.77 -9.26
N LYS A 317 -31.77 14.26 -10.32
CA LYS A 317 -31.97 13.75 -11.69
C LYS A 317 -31.67 12.26 -11.87
N VAL A 318 -30.76 11.72 -11.07
CA VAL A 318 -30.37 10.30 -11.11
C VAL A 318 -30.81 9.55 -9.86
N GLY A 319 -31.75 10.13 -9.09
CA GLY A 319 -32.05 9.70 -7.74
C GLY A 319 -32.62 8.29 -7.64
N GLU A 320 -33.41 7.85 -8.63
CA GLU A 320 -33.95 6.49 -8.70
C GLU A 320 -32.85 5.43 -8.85
N GLN A 321 -31.71 5.80 -9.45
CA GLN A 321 -30.61 4.90 -9.71
C GLN A 321 -29.58 4.86 -8.57
N VAL A 322 -29.56 5.85 -7.67
CA VAL A 322 -28.57 5.91 -6.59
C VAL A 322 -28.89 4.88 -5.51
N VAL A 323 -27.99 3.90 -5.36
CA VAL A 323 -28.08 2.89 -4.29
C VAL A 323 -26.99 3.09 -3.23
N HIS A 324 -25.82 3.62 -3.60
CA HIS A 324 -24.79 3.99 -2.63
C HIS A 324 -24.55 5.50 -2.66
N LEU A 325 -24.63 6.14 -1.50
CA LEU A 325 -24.30 7.55 -1.35
C LEU A 325 -23.26 7.75 -0.25
N ASP A 326 -22.14 8.34 -0.62
CA ASP A 326 -21.07 8.71 0.31
C ASP A 326 -20.93 10.23 0.41
N LEU A 327 -21.37 10.75 1.57
CA LEU A 327 -21.30 12.16 1.97
C LEU A 327 -20.19 12.39 3.02
N SER A 328 -19.33 11.40 3.28
CA SER A 328 -18.37 11.47 4.38
C SER A 328 -17.43 12.67 4.27
N HIS A 329 -17.08 13.28 5.40
CA HIS A 329 -16.22 14.46 5.48
C HIS A 329 -16.68 15.68 4.65
N SER A 330 -17.92 15.71 4.17
CA SER A 330 -18.43 16.83 3.34
C SER A 330 -18.93 18.01 4.21
N ASN A 331 -19.57 19.01 3.60
CA ASN A 331 -20.33 20.05 4.29
C ASN A 331 -21.83 19.70 4.44
N ALA A 332 -22.21 18.42 4.32
CA ALA A 332 -23.60 17.98 4.51
C ALA A 332 -24.13 18.30 5.92
N ASP A 333 -25.33 18.86 5.96
CA ASP A 333 -26.11 19.21 7.15
C ASP A 333 -27.55 18.68 7.04
N ASP A 334 -28.37 18.96 8.05
CA ASP A 334 -29.78 18.50 8.08
C ASP A 334 -30.63 19.06 6.92
N LYS A 335 -30.29 20.26 6.40
CA LYS A 335 -31.02 20.86 5.28
C LYS A 335 -30.72 20.09 3.99
N MET A 336 -29.45 19.76 3.78
CA MET A 336 -29.00 18.94 2.67
C MET A 336 -29.58 17.53 2.73
N LEU A 337 -29.72 16.96 3.93
CA LEU A 337 -30.29 15.63 4.12
C LEU A 337 -31.77 15.50 3.72
N ALA A 338 -32.48 16.63 3.56
CA ALA A 338 -33.83 16.64 3.02
C ALA A 338 -33.93 16.08 1.59
N MET A 339 -32.82 16.03 0.85
CA MET A 339 -32.78 15.44 -0.49
C MET A 339 -32.95 13.91 -0.49
N LEU A 340 -32.71 13.23 0.65
CA LEU A 340 -32.71 11.76 0.67
C LEU A 340 -34.06 11.17 0.25
N LYS A 341 -35.15 11.89 0.46
CA LYS A 341 -36.49 11.52 -0.03
C LYS A 341 -36.54 11.30 -1.56
N ASN A 342 -35.62 11.89 -2.32
CA ASN A 342 -35.50 11.78 -3.77
C ASN A 342 -34.60 10.58 -4.18
N LEU A 343 -34.05 9.83 -3.21
CA LEU A 343 -33.16 8.67 -3.42
C LEU A 343 -33.82 7.40 -2.86
N PRO A 344 -34.99 6.97 -3.39
CA PRO A 344 -35.83 5.95 -2.75
C PRO A 344 -35.17 4.57 -2.66
N ASN A 345 -34.17 4.32 -3.49
CA ASN A 345 -33.52 3.03 -3.69
C ASN A 345 -32.18 2.91 -2.93
N LEU A 346 -31.91 3.82 -2.01
CA LEU A 346 -30.67 3.84 -1.23
C LEU A 346 -30.51 2.57 -0.38
N THR A 347 -29.39 1.89 -0.53
CA THR A 347 -28.98 0.72 0.27
C THR A 347 -27.86 1.07 1.24
N ARG A 348 -26.86 1.81 0.78
CA ARG A 348 -25.72 2.23 1.61
C ARG A 348 -25.61 3.73 1.70
N LEU A 349 -25.58 4.25 2.93
CA LEU A 349 -25.41 5.67 3.21
C LEU A 349 -24.26 5.92 4.19
N ASN A 350 -23.27 6.71 3.78
CA ASN A 350 -22.18 7.15 4.65
C ASN A 350 -22.29 8.66 4.93
N LEU A 351 -22.52 9.01 6.19
CA LEU A 351 -22.62 10.39 6.71
C LEU A 351 -21.49 10.73 7.68
N SER A 352 -20.44 9.91 7.74
CA SER A 352 -19.39 10.09 8.74
C SER A 352 -18.70 11.45 8.63
N ASN A 353 -18.38 12.07 9.76
CA ASN A 353 -17.72 13.39 9.82
C ASN A 353 -18.51 14.52 9.12
N THR A 354 -19.84 14.52 9.26
CA THR A 354 -20.74 15.58 8.76
C THR A 354 -21.44 16.31 9.92
N ALA A 355 -22.14 17.40 9.62
CA ALA A 355 -22.88 18.18 10.61
C ALA A 355 -24.31 17.66 10.86
N VAL A 356 -24.65 16.47 10.34
CA VAL A 356 -25.97 15.86 10.46
C VAL A 356 -26.31 15.55 11.91
N THR A 357 -27.57 15.81 12.29
CA THR A 357 -28.15 15.54 13.60
C THR A 357 -29.32 14.56 13.52
N SER A 358 -29.91 14.20 14.67
CA SER A 358 -31.14 13.41 14.75
C SER A 358 -32.30 14.01 13.92
N ALA A 359 -32.33 15.34 13.74
CA ALA A 359 -33.37 16.01 12.97
C ALA A 359 -33.24 15.72 11.46
N GLY A 360 -32.03 15.76 10.91
CA GLY A 360 -31.78 15.40 9.51
C GLY A 360 -32.12 13.95 9.22
N LEU A 361 -31.79 13.04 10.14
CA LEU A 361 -32.04 11.60 9.97
C LEU A 361 -33.51 11.23 9.79
N LYS A 362 -34.46 12.07 10.23
CA LYS A 362 -35.89 11.86 9.98
C LYS A 362 -36.23 11.73 8.48
N ASN A 363 -35.41 12.31 7.59
CA ASN A 363 -35.57 12.17 6.14
C ASN A 363 -35.27 10.75 5.62
N LEU A 364 -34.74 9.84 6.46
CA LEU A 364 -34.61 8.43 6.13
C LEU A 364 -35.93 7.67 6.28
N SER A 365 -36.94 8.24 6.92
CA SER A 365 -38.26 7.61 7.08
C SER A 365 -38.82 7.19 5.72
N GLY A 366 -39.21 5.93 5.58
CA GLY A 366 -39.77 5.38 4.35
C GLY A 366 -38.77 4.72 3.39
N HIS A 367 -37.46 4.83 3.62
CA HIS A 367 -36.47 4.11 2.82
C HIS A 367 -36.55 2.60 3.09
N GLN A 368 -36.80 1.82 2.03
CA GLN A 368 -37.07 0.38 2.14
C GLN A 368 -35.81 -0.47 2.12
N PHE A 369 -34.68 0.06 1.64
CA PHE A 369 -33.52 -0.76 1.27
C PHE A 369 -32.23 -0.42 2.03
N VAL A 370 -32.23 0.62 2.88
CA VAL A 370 -31.03 1.03 3.62
C VAL A 370 -30.61 -0.09 4.57
N ASP A 371 -29.50 -0.77 4.24
CA ASP A 371 -28.93 -1.87 5.01
C ASP A 371 -27.66 -1.47 5.77
N TYR A 372 -26.99 -0.43 5.30
CA TYR A 372 -25.76 0.12 5.85
C TYR A 372 -25.92 1.62 6.08
N LEU A 373 -25.71 2.05 7.33
CA LEU A 373 -25.70 3.45 7.71
C LEU A 373 -24.49 3.77 8.58
N ASN A 374 -23.69 4.75 8.16
CA ASN A 374 -22.55 5.23 8.93
C ASN A 374 -22.77 6.67 9.44
N LEU A 375 -22.85 6.80 10.77
CA LEU A 375 -23.07 8.04 11.54
C LEU A 375 -21.86 8.41 12.40
N THR A 376 -20.69 7.85 12.10
CA THR A 376 -19.46 8.09 12.87
C THR A 376 -19.12 9.59 12.89
N ASN A 377 -18.75 10.15 14.05
CA ASN A 377 -18.43 11.57 14.22
C ASN A 377 -19.55 12.53 13.75
N THR A 378 -20.82 12.16 13.93
CA THR A 378 -21.98 13.05 13.67
C THR A 378 -22.57 13.58 14.97
N SER A 379 -23.53 14.50 14.88
CA SER A 379 -24.28 14.99 16.05
C SER A 379 -25.62 14.26 16.26
N ALA A 380 -25.80 13.08 15.65
CA ALA A 380 -26.97 12.23 15.84
C ALA A 380 -27.03 11.69 17.28
N GLY A 381 -28.18 11.86 17.94
CA GLY A 381 -28.44 11.46 19.32
C GLY A 381 -29.59 10.46 19.45
N ASP A 382 -30.01 10.22 20.69
CA ASP A 382 -31.05 9.24 21.06
C ASP A 382 -32.42 9.47 20.38
N GLU A 383 -32.68 10.67 19.86
CA GLU A 383 -33.90 10.99 19.11
C GLU A 383 -33.91 10.34 17.72
N ALA A 384 -32.75 9.90 17.20
CA ALA A 384 -32.65 9.20 15.93
C ALA A 384 -33.18 7.76 16.00
N ILE A 385 -33.20 7.14 17.20
CA ILE A 385 -33.46 5.71 17.40
C ILE A 385 -34.78 5.25 16.76
N GLU A 386 -35.86 6.00 16.94
CA GLU A 386 -37.16 5.64 16.35
C GLU A 386 -37.12 5.64 14.82
N THR A 387 -36.39 6.58 14.22
CA THR A 387 -36.24 6.62 12.76
C THR A 387 -35.43 5.43 12.27
N LEU A 388 -34.32 5.14 12.94
CA LEU A 388 -33.41 4.04 12.58
C LEU A 388 -34.08 2.67 12.73
N ALA A 389 -34.86 2.49 13.80
CA ALA A 389 -35.59 1.26 14.06
C ALA A 389 -36.68 0.95 13.03
N ASN A 390 -37.21 1.98 12.38
CA ASN A 390 -38.22 1.85 11.32
C ASN A 390 -37.64 1.58 9.93
N LEU A 391 -36.31 1.45 9.79
CA LEU A 391 -35.68 1.06 8.54
C LEU A 391 -35.70 -0.48 8.41
N PRO A 392 -36.49 -1.03 7.47
CA PRO A 392 -36.83 -2.46 7.47
C PRO A 392 -35.65 -3.37 7.11
N MET A 393 -34.62 -2.83 6.44
CA MET A 393 -33.46 -3.58 5.97
C MET A 393 -32.18 -3.24 6.71
N LEU A 394 -32.22 -2.38 7.74
CA LEU A 394 -31.02 -1.91 8.43
C LEU A 394 -30.32 -3.08 9.15
N ARG A 395 -29.09 -3.37 8.71
CA ARG A 395 -28.28 -4.51 9.21
C ARG A 395 -26.97 -4.06 9.83
N SER A 396 -26.40 -2.94 9.37
CA SER A 396 -25.14 -2.40 9.84
C SER A 396 -25.26 -0.92 10.17
N LEU A 397 -24.94 -0.57 11.41
CA LEU A 397 -25.03 0.78 11.94
C LEU A 397 -23.72 1.17 12.63
N PHE A 398 -23.04 2.19 12.12
CA PHE A 398 -21.81 2.72 12.72
C PHE A 398 -22.10 4.04 13.41
N VAL A 399 -21.81 4.15 14.69
CA VAL A 399 -22.23 5.27 15.56
C VAL A 399 -21.10 5.78 16.45
N TRP A 400 -19.86 5.41 16.16
CA TRP A 400 -18.70 5.84 16.93
C TRP A 400 -18.60 7.36 17.01
N ASN A 401 -18.44 7.89 18.22
CA ASN A 401 -18.39 9.32 18.50
C ASN A 401 -19.59 10.11 17.94
N SER A 402 -20.77 9.47 17.88
CA SER A 402 -22.06 10.15 17.79
C SER A 402 -22.54 10.57 19.19
N ARG A 403 -23.74 11.16 19.29
CA ARG A 403 -24.42 11.49 20.55
C ARG A 403 -25.43 10.44 20.98
N ILE A 404 -25.50 9.28 20.31
CA ILE A 404 -26.35 8.17 20.74
C ILE A 404 -25.75 7.60 22.03
N SER A 405 -26.55 7.59 23.08
CA SER A 405 -26.15 7.11 24.40
C SER A 405 -26.11 5.58 24.44
N PRO A 406 -25.39 4.96 25.41
CA PRO A 406 -25.46 3.52 25.63
C PRO A 406 -26.90 3.01 25.82
N ALA A 407 -27.77 3.79 26.49
CA ALA A 407 -29.18 3.45 26.63
C ALA A 407 -29.94 3.52 25.28
N GLY A 408 -29.55 4.43 24.39
CA GLY A 408 -30.02 4.47 23.01
C GLY A 408 -29.62 3.21 22.22
N LEU A 409 -28.37 2.75 22.38
CA LEU A 409 -27.87 1.53 21.74
C LEU A 409 -28.62 0.27 22.20
N GLU A 410 -28.88 0.14 23.50
CA GLU A 410 -29.70 -0.96 24.03
C GLU A 410 -31.13 -0.94 23.47
N ARG A 411 -31.74 0.24 23.35
CA ARG A 411 -33.08 0.40 22.76
C ARG A 411 -33.14 -0.07 21.31
N ILE A 412 -32.18 0.33 20.48
CA ILE A 412 -32.18 -0.07 19.07
C ILE A 412 -31.82 -1.55 18.87
N ARG A 413 -30.94 -2.13 19.70
CA ARG A 413 -30.66 -3.58 19.73
C ARG A 413 -31.93 -4.39 20.02
N ALA A 414 -32.75 -3.91 20.96
CA ALA A 414 -34.02 -4.55 21.29
C ALA A 414 -35.06 -4.44 20.16
N GLN A 415 -35.04 -3.36 19.38
CA GLN A 415 -35.99 -3.11 18.30
C GLN A 415 -35.61 -3.79 16.98
N ILE A 416 -34.32 -3.95 16.70
CA ILE A 416 -33.81 -4.68 15.53
C ILE A 416 -32.90 -5.83 15.99
N PRO A 417 -33.46 -7.01 16.28
CA PRO A 417 -32.67 -8.20 16.61
C PRO A 417 -31.70 -8.55 15.46
N GLY A 418 -30.41 -8.68 15.76
CA GLY A 418 -29.37 -8.99 14.77
C GLY A 418 -28.76 -7.76 14.07
N LEU A 419 -29.15 -6.54 14.45
CA LEU A 419 -28.47 -5.32 13.99
C LEU A 419 -27.02 -5.31 14.47
N ARG A 420 -26.08 -5.23 13.52
CA ARG A 420 -24.66 -5.02 13.83
C ARG A 420 -24.45 -3.55 14.13
N ILE A 421 -24.02 -3.26 15.36
CA ILE A 421 -23.73 -1.90 15.79
C ILE A 421 -22.25 -1.79 16.09
N ASP A 422 -21.58 -0.90 15.36
CA ASP A 422 -20.22 -0.48 15.66
C ASP A 422 -20.28 0.88 16.35
N ALA A 423 -20.15 0.88 17.69
CA ALA A 423 -20.08 2.08 18.50
C ALA A 423 -18.64 2.57 18.69
N GLY A 424 -17.66 1.97 18.02
CA GLY A 424 -16.23 2.12 18.28
C GLY A 424 -15.81 1.68 19.68
N GLU A 425 -16.67 0.89 20.34
CA GLU A 425 -16.27 0.07 21.47
C GLU A 425 -15.64 -1.21 20.92
N PRO A 426 -14.46 -1.62 21.41
CA PRO A 426 -13.92 -2.94 21.07
C PRO A 426 -14.93 -3.98 21.54
N GLY A 427 -15.46 -4.74 20.58
CA GLY A 427 -16.40 -5.83 20.83
C GLY A 427 -15.90 -6.71 21.97
N ASP A 428 -16.77 -6.94 22.96
CA ASP A 428 -16.52 -7.78 24.14
C ASP A 428 -15.17 -7.58 24.83
N SER A 429 -15.03 -6.46 25.54
CA SER A 429 -13.92 -6.21 26.47
C SER A 429 -14.04 -7.00 27.78
N SER A 430 -14.33 -8.30 27.69
CA SER A 430 -13.91 -9.28 28.70
C SER A 430 -12.57 -9.95 28.34
N ALA A 431 -11.99 -9.63 27.16
CA ALA A 431 -10.69 -10.11 26.74
C ALA A 431 -9.71 -8.94 26.49
N ALA A 432 -8.79 -8.76 27.44
CA ALA A 432 -7.56 -7.96 27.41
C ALA A 432 -7.68 -6.44 27.09
N PRO A 433 -7.20 -5.54 27.98
CA PRO A 433 -7.02 -4.13 27.64
C PRO A 433 -6.20 -3.97 26.36
N LEU A 434 -6.61 -3.06 25.48
CA LEU A 434 -5.85 -2.73 24.28
C LEU A 434 -4.43 -2.28 24.69
N GLN A 435 -3.41 -3.05 24.31
CA GLN A 435 -2.02 -2.76 24.64
C GLN A 435 -1.45 -1.72 23.68
N LEU A 436 -0.80 -0.69 24.21
CA LEU A 436 -0.11 0.30 23.39
C LEU A 436 1.12 -0.30 22.70
N ARG A 437 1.40 0.14 21.47
CA ARG A 437 2.69 -0.15 20.81
C ARG A 437 3.84 0.59 21.51
N PRO A 438 5.10 0.11 21.44
CA PRO A 438 6.23 0.83 22.00
C PRO A 438 6.50 2.15 21.25
N PRO A 439 7.06 3.18 21.92
CA PRO A 439 7.50 4.39 21.25
C PRO A 439 8.71 4.15 20.34
N LYS A 440 8.89 5.01 19.34
CA LYS A 440 10.08 5.01 18.49
C LYS A 440 11.18 5.83 19.15
N ILE A 441 12.40 5.32 19.16
CA ILE A 441 13.58 6.07 19.58
C ILE A 441 14.28 6.57 18.31
N LEU A 442 14.36 7.90 18.15
CA LEU A 442 14.93 8.56 16.98
C LEU A 442 16.30 9.15 17.33
N PHE A 443 17.34 8.75 16.59
CA PHE A 443 18.70 9.24 16.77
C PHE A 443 19.52 9.13 15.48
N ALA A 444 20.57 9.94 15.33
CA ALA A 444 21.43 9.92 14.15
C ALA A 444 22.51 8.82 14.20
N ARG A 445 23.01 8.50 15.40
CA ARG A 445 24.05 7.49 15.66
C ARG A 445 23.99 7.03 17.12
N ASN A 446 24.27 5.77 17.40
CA ASN A 446 24.31 5.21 18.75
C ASN A 446 25.73 5.13 19.33
N ILE A 447 26.78 5.23 18.51
CA ILE A 447 28.16 5.49 18.94
C ILE A 447 28.50 6.95 18.65
N PHE A 448 29.01 7.68 19.65
CA PHE A 448 29.30 9.11 19.53
C PHE A 448 30.59 9.50 20.24
N GLU A 449 31.17 10.66 19.87
CA GLU A 449 32.45 11.15 20.39
C GLU A 449 32.24 12.31 21.39
N ASP A 450 31.38 13.28 21.05
CA ASP A 450 31.06 14.42 21.92
C ASP A 450 29.72 14.21 22.63
N SER A 451 28.62 14.33 21.88
CA SER A 451 27.25 14.13 22.34
C SER A 451 26.36 13.52 21.23
N VAL A 452 25.18 13.04 21.63
CA VAL A 452 24.12 12.58 20.73
C VAL A 452 22.77 13.13 21.18
N HIS A 453 21.95 13.52 20.21
CA HIS A 453 20.56 13.94 20.42
C HIS A 453 19.63 12.77 20.14
N VAL A 454 18.72 12.50 21.06
CA VAL A 454 17.80 11.35 21.02
C VAL A 454 16.39 11.83 21.30
N ALA A 455 15.45 11.59 20.39
CA ALA A 455 14.05 11.93 20.55
C ALA A 455 13.18 10.68 20.70
N LEU A 456 12.06 10.81 21.40
CA LEU A 456 11.02 9.79 21.46
C LEU A 456 9.82 10.22 20.61
N ASP A 457 9.33 9.34 19.77
CA ASP A 457 8.20 9.61 18.87
C ASP A 457 7.05 8.60 19.05
N PHE A 458 5.83 9.12 18.96
CA PHE A 458 4.59 8.36 19.06
C PHE A 458 3.46 9.06 18.27
N PRO A 459 2.66 8.33 17.49
CA PRO A 459 1.68 8.92 16.56
C PRO A 459 0.53 9.67 17.25
N PHE A 460 0.23 9.33 18.51
CA PHE A 460 -0.94 9.84 19.22
C PHE A 460 -0.52 10.86 20.27
N LYS A 461 -0.98 12.11 20.11
CA LYS A 461 -0.67 13.20 21.04
C LYS A 461 -1.27 13.03 22.45
N THR A 462 -2.27 12.15 22.59
CA THR A 462 -2.92 11.84 23.88
C THR A 462 -2.16 10.80 24.71
N VAL A 463 -1.06 10.25 24.17
CA VAL A 463 -0.23 9.24 24.84
C VAL A 463 0.96 9.91 25.52
N SER A 464 1.23 9.49 26.76
CA SER A 464 2.38 9.97 27.52
C SER A 464 3.54 8.99 27.40
N LEU A 465 4.74 9.52 27.16
CA LEU A 465 5.96 8.72 27.06
C LEU A 465 6.78 8.87 28.34
N PHE A 466 7.23 7.75 28.88
CA PHE A 466 8.01 7.67 30.11
C PHE A 466 9.33 6.97 29.85
N TYR A 467 10.41 7.44 30.45
CA TYR A 467 11.75 6.90 30.23
C TYR A 467 12.63 6.89 31.47
N THR A 468 13.68 6.06 31.39
CA THR A 468 14.75 5.92 32.37
C THR A 468 16.10 5.87 31.65
N LEU A 469 17.16 6.30 32.34
CA LEU A 469 18.53 6.37 31.80
C LEU A 469 19.52 5.45 32.55
N ASP A 470 19.06 4.82 33.62
CA ASP A 470 19.80 4.04 34.61
C ASP A 470 19.58 2.53 34.48
N GLN A 471 19.11 2.08 33.31
CA GLN A 471 18.68 0.70 33.04
C GLN A 471 17.47 0.21 33.87
N ALA A 472 16.85 1.02 34.72
CA ALA A 472 15.59 0.61 35.35
C ALA A 472 14.47 0.47 34.31
N SER A 473 13.50 -0.42 34.52
CA SER A 473 12.31 -0.47 33.66
C SER A 473 11.44 0.77 33.90
N PRO A 474 11.10 1.57 32.88
CA PRO A 474 10.28 2.75 33.06
C PRO A 474 8.86 2.38 33.51
N THR A 475 8.27 3.23 34.35
CA THR A 475 6.88 3.17 34.81
C THR A 475 6.21 4.53 34.62
N THR A 476 4.91 4.65 34.88
CA THR A 476 4.19 5.93 34.81
C THR A 476 4.65 6.93 35.88
N GLN A 477 5.53 6.51 36.79
CA GLN A 477 6.21 7.36 37.78
C GLN A 477 7.62 7.80 37.33
N SER A 478 8.13 7.24 36.22
CA SER A 478 9.44 7.62 35.67
C SER A 478 9.41 9.00 35.01
N GLN A 479 10.56 9.44 34.47
CA GLN A 479 10.63 10.75 33.84
C GLN A 479 9.75 10.80 32.59
N ARG A 480 8.87 11.81 32.53
CA ARG A 480 8.00 12.04 31.36
C ARG A 480 8.75 12.80 30.28
N TYR A 481 8.70 12.30 29.05
CA TYR A 481 9.24 12.99 27.89
C TYR A 481 8.40 14.22 27.54
N LYS A 482 9.06 15.37 27.37
CA LYS A 482 8.40 16.67 27.15
C LYS A 482 8.35 17.11 25.68
N GLY A 483 8.82 16.27 24.76
CA GLY A 483 8.90 16.59 23.33
C GLY A 483 10.28 17.06 22.86
N GLU A 484 11.11 17.57 23.78
CA GLU A 484 12.47 18.04 23.46
C GLU A 484 13.48 16.89 23.40
N PRO A 485 14.42 16.88 22.42
CA PRO A 485 15.46 15.86 22.33
C PRO A 485 16.30 15.76 23.60
N LEU A 486 16.52 14.53 24.07
CA LEU A 486 17.45 14.20 25.15
C LEU A 486 18.88 14.30 24.62
N VAL A 487 19.78 14.93 25.37
CA VAL A 487 21.20 15.07 25.01
C VAL A 487 22.03 14.17 25.91
N PHE A 488 22.77 13.23 25.31
CA PHE A 488 23.67 12.35 26.04
C PHE A 488 25.13 12.74 25.79
N GLU A 489 25.86 13.08 26.85
CA GLU A 489 27.29 13.41 26.83
C GLU A 489 28.17 12.28 27.38
N HIS A 490 27.55 11.21 27.87
CA HIS A 490 28.19 10.00 28.40
C HIS A 490 27.46 8.76 27.91
N SER A 491 28.11 7.59 27.95
CA SER A 491 27.45 6.32 27.59
C SER A 491 26.19 6.12 28.44
N THR A 492 25.05 5.92 27.79
CA THR A 492 23.73 5.94 28.41
C THR A 492 22.87 4.84 27.80
N THR A 493 22.05 4.16 28.61
CA THR A 493 21.02 3.25 28.11
C THR A 493 19.66 3.87 28.34
N LEU A 494 18.96 4.20 27.26
CA LEU A 494 17.61 4.73 27.29
C LEU A 494 16.62 3.59 27.23
N ARG A 495 15.72 3.50 28.21
CA ARG A 495 14.52 2.66 28.15
C ARG A 495 13.30 3.55 28.14
N ALA A 496 12.33 3.26 27.28
CA ALA A 496 11.11 4.06 27.15
C ALA A 496 9.86 3.19 27.00
N MET A 497 8.74 3.71 27.47
CA MET A 497 7.41 3.12 27.28
C MET A 497 6.36 4.19 27.03
N ALA A 498 5.24 3.78 26.43
CA ALA A 498 4.06 4.59 26.21
C ALA A 498 2.94 4.18 27.17
N ALA A 499 2.22 5.16 27.71
CA ALA A 499 1.08 4.94 28.60
C ALA A 499 -0.07 5.90 28.28
N LYS A 500 -1.30 5.41 28.47
CA LYS A 500 -2.55 6.15 28.29
C LYS A 500 -3.61 5.55 29.22
N ASP A 501 -4.40 6.40 29.86
CA ASP A 501 -5.47 5.94 30.74
C ASP A 501 -6.47 5.05 29.99
N GLY A 502 -6.84 3.92 30.59
CA GLY A 502 -7.73 2.91 30.00
C GLY A 502 -7.08 1.97 28.99
N TRP A 503 -5.75 2.01 28.82
CA TRP A 503 -4.99 1.14 27.94
C TRP A 503 -3.90 0.40 28.72
N GLU A 504 -3.50 -0.77 28.26
CA GLU A 504 -2.29 -1.41 28.76
C GLU A 504 -1.04 -0.65 28.29
N ASN A 505 -0.07 -0.48 29.19
CA ASN A 505 1.20 0.16 28.85
C ASN A 505 1.90 -0.61 27.74
N SER A 506 2.67 0.10 26.92
CA SER A 506 3.44 -0.55 25.88
C SER A 506 4.52 -1.46 26.43
N PRO A 507 4.97 -2.47 25.66
CA PRO A 507 6.28 -3.06 25.87
C PRO A 507 7.36 -1.98 25.96
N ILE A 508 8.41 -2.26 26.74
CA ILE A 508 9.54 -1.34 26.90
C ILE A 508 10.44 -1.46 25.67
N VAL A 509 10.77 -0.32 25.06
CA VAL A 509 11.82 -0.23 24.04
C VAL A 509 13.12 0.23 24.69
N GLN A 510 14.26 -0.27 24.21
CA GLN A 510 15.59 0.09 24.70
C GLN A 510 16.52 0.47 23.55
N ALA A 511 17.36 1.48 23.78
CA ALA A 511 18.53 1.75 22.95
C ALA A 511 19.73 2.10 23.84
N SER A 512 20.91 1.60 23.45
CA SER A 512 22.17 1.87 24.15
C SER A 512 23.04 2.81 23.32
N PHE A 513 23.54 3.84 23.98
CA PHE A 513 24.38 4.88 23.40
C PHE A 513 25.76 4.81 24.04
N VAL A 514 26.80 4.66 23.23
CA VAL A 514 28.17 4.45 23.71
C VAL A 514 29.05 5.61 23.29
N LYS A 515 29.63 6.31 24.27
CA LYS A 515 30.65 7.32 24.03
C LYS A 515 31.99 6.64 23.76
N ARG A 516 32.52 6.82 22.55
CA ARG A 516 33.82 6.31 22.15
C ARG A 516 34.86 7.43 22.24
N LYS A 517 35.88 7.21 23.08
CA LYS A 517 37.03 8.12 23.19
C LYS A 517 38.14 7.80 22.19
N TRP A 518 38.40 6.52 21.94
CA TRP A 518 39.53 6.06 21.13
C TRP A 518 39.03 5.26 19.92
N LYS A 519 39.65 5.47 18.76
CA LYS A 519 39.35 4.74 17.52
C LYS A 519 40.56 3.94 17.07
N ALA A 520 40.42 2.63 16.98
CA ALA A 520 41.47 1.78 16.44
C ALA A 520 41.63 2.04 14.93
N LYS A 521 42.88 2.06 14.47
CA LYS A 521 43.25 2.25 13.06
C LYS A 521 43.18 0.94 12.29
N ILE A 522 43.60 -0.15 12.94
CA ILE A 522 43.67 -1.48 12.33
C ILE A 522 43.05 -2.49 13.31
N ALA A 523 42.28 -3.42 12.76
CA ALA A 523 41.78 -4.58 13.47
C ALA A 523 42.27 -5.84 12.75
N THR A 524 42.69 -6.85 13.51
CA THR A 524 43.08 -8.16 13.00
C THR A 524 42.36 -9.24 13.78
N LEU A 525 41.67 -10.14 13.07
CA LEU A 525 41.08 -11.32 13.69
C LEU A 525 42.13 -12.44 13.76
N VAL A 526 42.22 -13.10 14.90
CA VAL A 526 43.14 -14.25 15.08
C VAL A 526 42.62 -15.49 14.37
N ALA A 527 41.30 -15.68 14.35
CA ALA A 527 40.59 -16.72 13.62
C ALA A 527 39.47 -16.12 12.76
N PRO A 528 39.14 -16.69 11.59
CA PRO A 528 38.05 -16.17 10.77
C PRO A 528 36.69 -16.40 11.44
N PRO A 529 35.71 -15.52 11.21
CA PRO A 529 34.35 -15.74 11.69
C PRO A 529 33.68 -16.90 10.95
N SER A 530 32.60 -17.43 11.52
CA SER A 530 31.75 -18.42 10.86
C SER A 530 31.27 -17.91 9.50
N PRO A 531 31.28 -18.75 8.43
CA PRO A 531 30.76 -18.38 7.12
C PRO A 531 29.29 -17.95 7.13
N GLN A 532 28.52 -18.37 8.14
CA GLN A 532 27.13 -17.99 8.33
C GLN A 532 26.97 -16.54 8.81
N TYR A 533 27.95 -16.03 9.56
CA TYR A 533 27.95 -14.68 10.14
C TYR A 533 29.32 -14.02 9.93
N PRO A 534 29.73 -13.76 8.67
CA PRO A 534 31.08 -13.34 8.35
C PRO A 534 31.37 -11.85 8.66
N GLY A 535 30.31 -11.05 8.89
CA GLY A 535 30.40 -9.59 8.93
C GLY A 535 31.15 -9.03 7.72
N GLU A 536 31.87 -7.94 7.95
CA GLU A 536 32.91 -7.39 7.05
C GLU A 536 34.31 -7.80 7.55
N GLY A 537 34.42 -8.97 8.21
CA GLY A 537 35.64 -9.44 8.85
C GLY A 537 36.13 -8.52 9.97
N ALA A 538 37.44 -8.35 10.09
CA ALA A 538 38.04 -7.55 11.17
C ALA A 538 37.54 -6.10 11.21
N GLN A 539 37.15 -5.55 10.05
CA GLN A 539 36.67 -4.19 9.92
C GLN A 539 35.38 -3.93 10.73
N SER A 540 34.54 -4.96 10.91
CA SER A 540 33.33 -4.87 11.73
C SER A 540 33.60 -4.49 13.19
N LEU A 541 34.82 -4.68 13.70
CA LEU A 541 35.17 -4.29 15.07
C LEU A 541 35.46 -2.79 15.22
N ILE A 542 35.69 -2.06 14.12
CA ILE A 542 36.19 -0.67 14.15
C ILE A 542 35.43 0.30 13.22
N ASP A 543 34.44 -0.18 12.47
CA ASP A 543 33.66 0.64 11.53
C ASP A 543 32.61 1.53 12.22
N GLY A 544 32.31 1.26 13.49
CA GLY A 544 31.35 2.02 14.29
C GLY A 544 29.88 1.71 13.97
N LYS A 545 29.60 0.62 13.26
CA LYS A 545 28.25 0.10 13.07
C LYS A 545 27.87 -0.81 14.23
N ILE A 546 26.60 -0.79 14.60
CA ILE A 546 26.01 -1.68 15.59
C ILE A 546 24.92 -2.48 14.88
N GLY A 547 24.91 -3.80 15.06
CA GLY A 547 23.84 -4.65 14.56
C GLY A 547 22.60 -4.60 15.47
N GLU A 548 21.42 -4.62 14.85
CA GLU A 548 20.11 -4.69 15.50
C GLU A 548 19.64 -6.14 15.67
N THR A 549 19.94 -7.01 14.71
CA THR A 549 19.51 -8.42 14.72
C THR A 549 20.65 -9.30 14.27
N HIS A 550 20.77 -10.51 14.82
CA HIS A 550 21.81 -11.47 14.43
C HIS A 550 21.85 -11.79 12.91
N THR A 551 20.76 -11.52 12.18
CA THR A 551 20.67 -11.68 10.72
C THR A 551 21.24 -10.53 9.92
N ASP A 552 21.55 -9.40 10.56
CA ASP A 552 22.24 -8.32 9.87
C ASP A 552 23.73 -8.66 9.66
N LYS A 553 24.33 -8.05 8.63
CA LYS A 553 25.74 -8.27 8.29
C LYS A 553 26.70 -7.47 9.18
N ASN A 554 26.26 -6.98 10.33
CA ASN A 554 27.09 -6.18 11.24
C ASN A 554 27.63 -7.02 12.42
N PHE A 555 27.26 -8.29 12.55
CA PHE A 555 27.81 -9.20 13.56
C PHE A 555 28.87 -10.16 12.98
N LEU A 556 29.86 -10.50 13.81
CA LEU A 556 30.80 -11.60 13.58
C LEU A 556 30.37 -12.78 14.45
N GLY A 557 30.07 -13.94 13.85
CA GLY A 557 29.68 -15.13 14.59
C GLY A 557 30.84 -16.09 14.80
N TYR A 558 30.90 -16.69 15.99
CA TYR A 558 31.90 -17.71 16.35
C TYR A 558 31.18 -18.87 17.03
N GLN A 559 31.60 -20.10 16.70
CA GLN A 559 31.07 -21.33 17.27
C GLN A 559 32.23 -22.29 17.55
N GLY A 560 32.32 -22.79 18.78
CA GLY A 560 33.40 -23.70 19.19
C GLY A 560 34.77 -23.05 19.39
N GLU A 561 34.92 -21.77 19.06
CA GLU A 561 36.13 -20.97 19.27
C GLU A 561 35.77 -19.58 19.82
N HIS A 562 36.68 -18.95 20.57
CA HIS A 562 36.50 -17.58 21.06
C HIS A 562 36.82 -16.55 19.97
N LEU A 563 36.04 -15.47 19.91
CA LEU A 563 36.47 -14.25 19.22
C LEU A 563 37.77 -13.76 19.87
N SER A 564 38.86 -13.79 19.09
CA SER A 564 40.14 -13.22 19.48
C SER A 564 40.59 -12.23 18.42
N ALA A 565 40.89 -11.00 18.83
CA ALA A 565 41.24 -9.91 17.91
C ALA A 565 42.29 -8.98 18.52
N VAL A 566 43.10 -8.39 17.64
CA VAL A 566 44.07 -7.35 17.97
C VAL A 566 43.59 -6.03 17.38
N LEU A 567 43.42 -5.02 18.24
CA LEU A 567 43.07 -3.65 17.84
C LEU A 567 44.30 -2.76 18.00
N ASP A 568 44.80 -2.23 16.89
CA ASP A 568 45.92 -1.30 16.88
C ASP A 568 45.40 0.15 16.74
N PHE A 569 45.68 0.97 17.74
CA PHE A 569 45.31 2.38 17.79
C PHE A 569 46.40 3.29 17.17
N GLY A 570 47.59 2.74 16.90
CA GLY A 570 48.75 3.46 16.39
C GLY A 570 49.40 4.42 17.40
N GLU A 571 48.90 4.45 18.63
CA GLU A 571 49.45 5.20 19.76
C GLU A 571 49.13 4.48 21.07
N LYS A 572 49.85 4.85 22.13
CA LYS A 572 49.58 4.31 23.47
C LYS A 572 48.33 5.00 24.03
N ILE A 573 47.24 4.25 24.12
CA ILE A 573 46.00 4.71 24.73
C ILE A 573 45.91 4.28 26.20
N ASP A 574 45.26 5.11 27.01
CA ASP A 574 44.79 4.73 28.34
C ASP A 574 43.28 4.42 28.26
N PHE A 575 42.92 3.16 28.51
CA PHE A 575 41.53 2.70 28.47
C PHE A 575 41.16 2.01 29.79
N GLN A 576 39.99 2.36 30.30
CA GLN A 576 39.45 1.81 31.56
C GLN A 576 38.25 0.89 31.35
N ARG A 577 37.66 0.93 30.15
CA ARG A 577 36.46 0.18 29.81
C ARG A 577 36.51 -0.21 28.34
N LEU A 578 36.26 -1.48 28.09
CA LEU A 578 35.92 -2.00 26.77
C LEU A 578 34.43 -2.33 26.79
N SER A 579 33.71 -1.86 25.77
CA SER A 579 32.30 -2.19 25.59
C SER A 579 32.16 -2.95 24.28
N VAL A 580 31.47 -4.09 24.35
CA VAL A 580 31.16 -4.95 23.21
C VAL A 580 29.65 -5.06 23.07
N HIS A 581 29.17 -5.11 21.83
CA HIS A 581 27.78 -5.37 21.51
C HIS A 581 27.66 -6.80 21.00
N TYR A 582 26.70 -7.55 21.52
CA TYR A 582 26.43 -8.92 21.10
C TYR A 582 24.94 -9.08 20.79
N ALA A 583 24.62 -10.05 19.94
CA ALA A 583 23.25 -10.50 19.71
C ALA A 583 22.97 -11.71 20.59
N GLU A 584 21.76 -11.80 21.14
CA GLU A 584 21.26 -12.97 21.85
C GLU A 584 19.95 -13.42 21.19
N ASN A 585 19.88 -14.69 20.83
CA ASN A 585 18.67 -15.35 20.37
C ASN A 585 18.77 -16.84 20.71
N ASN A 586 18.28 -17.18 21.90
CA ASN A 586 18.33 -18.55 22.42
C ASN A 586 17.55 -19.54 21.54
N GLY A 587 16.51 -19.09 20.81
CA GLY A 587 15.78 -19.92 19.85
C GLY A 587 16.62 -20.32 18.63
N SER A 588 17.54 -19.46 18.22
CA SER A 588 18.52 -19.73 17.15
C SER A 588 19.87 -20.23 17.68
N TRP A 589 19.96 -20.58 18.97
CA TRP A 589 21.18 -21.05 19.63
C TRP A 589 22.32 -20.02 19.61
N ILE A 590 21.98 -18.73 19.67
CA ILE A 590 22.94 -17.62 19.76
C ILE A 590 22.89 -17.09 21.18
N PHE A 591 23.98 -17.26 21.91
CA PHE A 591 24.08 -16.91 23.33
C PHE A 591 25.01 -15.71 23.53
N ALA A 592 24.82 -15.01 24.65
CA ALA A 592 25.75 -13.99 25.11
C ALA A 592 27.16 -14.60 25.30
N PRO A 593 28.23 -13.84 25.00
CA PRO A 593 29.62 -14.28 25.13
C PRO A 593 30.07 -14.51 26.57
#